data_AF-A0A933P0G6-F1
#
_entry.id   AF-A0A933P0G6-F1
#
_cell.length_a   1.000
_cell.length_b   1.000
_cell.length_c   1.000
_cell.angle_alpha   90.00
_cell.angle_beta   90.00
_cell.angle_gamma   90.00
#
_symmetry.space_group_name_H-M   'P 1'
#
loop_
_entity.id
_entity.type
_entity.pdbx_description
1 polymer ?
#
loop_
_entity_poly.entity_id
_entity_poly.type
_entity_poly.pdbx_seq_one_letter_code
_entity_poly.pdbx_strand_id
1 'polypeptide(L)'
;MAWRASPAEAREHPRGKSRKPLMEGRIKGGTSVGLLGYLGDDPVAWVSIAPRQTYRDLGGPAAEESETIWSLACMYVARRHRKQGHGKQLIEAATAHAKERGATVLEAYPVDPDSPSYRFMGFVPAFEQLGFVPAGLAGSRRHVMRLRL
;
A
#
# COMPACT_ATOMS: atom_id res chain seq x y z
N MET A 1 -7.52 -2.67 7.44
CA MET A 1 -7.26 -2.08 6.11
C MET A 1 -7.02 -0.60 6.32
N ALA A 2 -5.88 -0.05 5.89
CA ALA A 2 -5.58 1.36 6.08
C ALA A 2 -6.49 2.19 5.17
N TRP A 3 -7.50 2.85 5.76
CA TRP A 3 -8.41 3.73 5.02
C TRP A 3 -7.71 5.08 4.77
N ARG A 4 -7.83 5.58 3.52
CA ARG A 4 -7.14 6.77 2.98
C ARG A 4 -7.78 8.11 3.35
N ALA A 5 -8.62 8.16 4.38
CA ALA A 5 -9.22 9.44 4.81
C ALA A 5 -8.15 10.41 5.30
N SER A 6 -8.28 11.66 4.87
CA SER A 6 -7.67 12.80 5.54
C SER A 6 -8.19 12.93 6.98
N PRO A 7 -7.48 13.64 7.86
CA PRO A 7 -7.97 13.93 9.21
C PRO A 7 -9.35 14.61 9.22
N ALA A 8 -9.66 15.45 8.22
CA ALA A 8 -10.96 16.08 8.07
C ALA A 8 -12.05 15.06 7.70
N GLU A 9 -11.83 14.25 6.66
CA GLU A 9 -12.76 13.20 6.22
C GLU A 9 -13.02 12.17 7.34
N ALA A 10 -12.01 11.87 8.15
CA ALA A 10 -12.15 10.96 9.28
C ALA A 10 -13.04 11.53 10.40
N ARG A 11 -13.00 12.85 10.63
CA ARG A 11 -13.87 13.54 11.61
C ARG A 11 -15.30 13.68 11.09
N GLU A 12 -15.46 14.04 9.81
CA GLU A 12 -16.77 14.24 9.18
C GLU A 12 -17.52 12.92 8.98
N HIS A 13 -16.80 11.81 8.82
CA HIS A 13 -17.41 10.53 8.52
C HIS A 13 -16.89 9.35 9.37
N PRO A 14 -17.16 9.37 10.69
CA PRO A 14 -16.60 8.40 11.63
C PRO A 14 -17.17 6.98 11.46
N ARG A 15 -18.38 6.83 10.88
CA ARG A 15 -19.12 5.54 10.84
C ARG A 15 -18.96 4.72 9.56
N GLY A 16 -17.97 5.02 8.71
CA GLY A 16 -17.58 4.16 7.58
C GLY A 16 -18.54 4.06 6.38
N LYS A 17 -19.81 4.49 6.50
CA LYS A 17 -20.80 4.45 5.40
C LYS A 17 -20.41 5.33 4.19
N SER A 18 -19.60 6.37 4.38
CA SER A 18 -19.16 7.28 3.31
C SER A 18 -17.90 6.81 2.56
N ARG A 19 -17.24 5.73 3.00
CA ARG A 19 -15.96 5.30 2.41
C ARG A 19 -16.08 4.94 0.93
N LYS A 20 -17.17 4.29 0.54
CA LYS A 20 -17.38 3.90 -0.86
C LYS A 20 -17.51 5.12 -1.78
N PRO A 21 -18.44 6.07 -1.56
CA PRO A 21 -18.52 7.29 -2.35
C PRO A 21 -17.21 8.09 -2.42
N LEU A 22 -16.48 8.19 -1.30
CA LEU A 22 -15.20 8.91 -1.24
C LEU A 22 -14.09 8.21 -2.04
N MET A 23 -14.10 6.87 -2.10
CA MET A 23 -13.17 6.12 -2.94
C MET A 23 -13.54 6.26 -4.42
N GLU A 24 -14.82 6.16 -4.75
CA GLU A 24 -15.33 6.36 -6.11
C GLU A 24 -15.01 7.77 -6.64
N GLY A 25 -15.16 8.80 -5.81
CA GLY A 25 -14.80 10.17 -6.17
C GLY A 25 -13.32 10.32 -6.52
N ARG A 26 -12.42 9.71 -5.74
CA ARG A 26 -10.98 9.68 -6.02
C ARG A 26 -10.68 9.01 -7.36
N ILE A 27 -11.30 7.85 -7.61
CA ILE A 27 -11.12 7.10 -8.87
C ILE A 27 -11.60 7.94 -10.06
N LYS A 28 -12.80 8.53 -9.96
CA LYS A 28 -13.35 9.41 -11.00
C LYS A 28 -12.49 10.65 -11.25
N GLY A 29 -11.84 11.16 -10.20
CA GLY A 29 -10.86 12.25 -10.29
C GLY A 29 -9.47 11.84 -10.79
N GLY A 30 -9.27 10.61 -11.26
CA GLY A 30 -8.01 10.12 -11.81
C GLY A 30 -6.94 9.76 -10.76
N THR A 31 -7.29 9.80 -9.47
CA THR A 31 -6.38 9.36 -8.41
C THR A 31 -6.34 7.84 -8.36
N SER A 32 -5.18 7.25 -8.64
CA SER A 32 -4.95 5.82 -8.39
C SER A 32 -5.22 5.51 -6.91
N VAL A 33 -5.81 4.36 -6.62
CA VAL A 33 -6.11 3.94 -5.22
C VAL A 33 -5.63 2.53 -4.90
N GLY A 34 -5.33 1.75 -5.94
CA GLY A 34 -4.79 0.40 -5.86
C GLY A 34 -5.06 -0.39 -7.14
N LEU A 35 -4.70 -1.67 -7.09
CA LEU A 35 -4.88 -2.65 -8.17
C LEU A 35 -5.72 -3.82 -7.66
N LEU A 36 -6.58 -4.34 -8.54
CA LEU A 36 -7.30 -5.60 -8.35
C LEU A 36 -6.56 -6.72 -9.09
N GLY A 37 -6.33 -7.83 -8.42
CA GLY A 37 -5.79 -9.04 -9.01
C GLY A 37 -6.91 -10.03 -9.32
N TYR A 38 -6.94 -10.52 -10.55
CA TYR A 38 -7.95 -11.43 -11.07
C TYR A 38 -7.36 -12.82 -11.34
N LEU A 39 -8.17 -13.86 -11.14
CA LEU A 39 -7.95 -15.20 -11.67
C LEU A 39 -9.12 -15.52 -12.60
N GLY A 40 -8.88 -15.47 -13.91
CA GLY A 40 -9.99 -15.41 -14.87
C GLY A 40 -10.84 -14.16 -14.62
N ASP A 41 -12.14 -14.35 -14.45
CA ASP A 41 -13.08 -13.25 -14.17
C ASP A 41 -13.26 -12.97 -12.67
N ASP A 42 -12.63 -13.75 -11.78
CA ASP A 42 -12.79 -13.62 -10.33
C ASP A 42 -11.77 -12.64 -9.72
N PRO A 43 -12.19 -11.56 -9.05
CA PRO A 43 -11.29 -10.72 -8.27
C PRO A 43 -10.88 -11.44 -6.98
N VAL A 44 -9.62 -11.83 -6.88
CA VAL A 44 -9.11 -12.63 -5.75
C VAL A 44 -8.09 -11.88 -4.88
N ALA A 45 -7.56 -10.76 -5.37
CA ALA A 45 -6.51 -10.03 -4.70
C ALA A 45 -6.66 -8.52 -4.84
N TRP A 46 -6.06 -7.78 -3.92
CA TRP A 46 -6.04 -6.32 -3.90
C TRP A 46 -4.72 -5.82 -3.34
N VAL A 47 -4.17 -4.77 -3.93
CA VAL A 47 -3.06 -3.99 -3.36
C VAL A 47 -3.41 -2.52 -3.40
N SER A 48 -3.34 -1.85 -2.24
CA SER A 48 -3.49 -0.39 -2.19
C SER A 48 -2.14 0.26 -2.45
N ILE A 49 -2.07 0.97 -3.58
CA ILE A 49 -0.87 1.66 -4.08
C ILE A 49 -1.28 2.96 -4.77
N ALA A 50 -0.73 4.10 -4.31
CA ALA A 50 -0.83 5.41 -4.99
C ALA A 50 0.16 6.44 -4.40
N PRO A 51 0.20 7.70 -4.89
CA PRO A 51 1.09 8.74 -4.36
C PRO A 51 0.97 8.90 -2.84
N ARG A 52 2.09 9.04 -2.13
CA ARG A 52 2.16 9.08 -0.66
C ARG A 52 1.21 10.12 -0.06
N GLN A 53 1.09 11.28 -0.68
CA GLN A 53 0.28 12.41 -0.23
C GLN A 53 -1.23 12.12 -0.25
N THR A 54 -1.66 11.09 -0.97
CA THR A 54 -3.08 10.68 -1.04
C THR A 54 -3.49 9.76 0.11
N TYR A 55 -2.56 9.39 0.98
CA TYR A 55 -2.81 8.68 2.23
C TYR A 55 -2.82 9.65 3.41
N ARG A 56 -3.45 9.24 4.51
CA ARG A 56 -3.08 9.78 5.83
C ARG A 56 -1.59 9.52 6.08
N ASP A 57 -0.98 10.27 6.98
CA ASP A 57 0.38 9.98 7.40
C ASP A 57 0.50 8.52 7.89
N LEU A 58 1.36 7.76 7.21
CA LEU A 58 1.68 6.36 7.49
C LEU A 58 2.99 6.22 8.28
N GLY A 59 3.73 7.33 8.46
CA GLY A 59 5.10 7.38 8.95
C GLY A 59 6.13 7.49 7.82
N GLY A 60 7.40 7.23 8.17
CA GLY A 60 8.52 7.25 7.23
C GLY A 60 9.26 8.57 7.19
N PRO A 61 10.50 8.58 6.67
CA PRO A 61 11.31 9.78 6.62
C PRO A 61 10.68 10.83 5.68
N ALA A 62 11.14 12.08 5.81
CA ALA A 62 10.78 13.14 4.88
C ALA A 62 11.12 12.73 3.44
N ALA A 63 10.37 13.28 2.47
CA ALA A 63 10.73 13.14 1.07
C ALA A 63 11.89 14.10 0.75
N GLU A 64 12.86 13.65 -0.04
CA GLU A 64 13.78 14.58 -0.71
C GLU A 64 13.03 15.34 -1.81
N GLU A 65 13.49 16.54 -2.19
CA GLU A 65 12.77 17.39 -3.17
C GLU A 65 12.57 16.71 -4.54
N SER A 66 13.47 15.80 -4.91
CA SER A 66 13.42 15.04 -6.17
C SER A 66 12.56 13.76 -6.09
N GLU A 67 12.05 13.39 -4.92
CA GLU A 67 11.32 12.15 -4.71
C GLU A 67 9.82 12.27 -5.03
N THR A 68 9.36 11.54 -6.05
CA THR A 68 7.94 11.26 -6.27
C THR A 68 7.62 9.92 -5.60
N ILE A 69 7.20 9.98 -4.33
CA ILE A 69 6.96 8.78 -3.52
C ILE A 69 5.55 8.24 -3.74
N TRP A 70 5.47 6.95 -4.03
CA TRP A 70 4.25 6.16 -3.95
C TRP A 70 4.30 5.23 -2.74
N SER A 71 3.15 4.97 -2.11
CA SER A 71 3.07 4.13 -0.92
C SER A 71 2.27 2.86 -1.19
N LEU A 72 2.86 1.69 -0.93
CA LEU A 72 2.17 0.41 -0.88
C LEU A 72 1.67 0.19 0.56
N ALA A 73 0.39 0.51 0.80
CA ALA A 73 -0.13 0.61 2.16
C ALA A 73 -0.76 -0.68 2.71
N CYS A 74 -1.32 -1.53 1.86
CA CYS A 74 -1.87 -2.82 2.25
C CYS A 74 -2.14 -3.74 1.07
N MET A 75 -2.17 -5.03 1.34
CA MET A 75 -2.51 -6.09 0.42
C MET A 75 -3.58 -7.00 1.02
N TYR A 76 -4.33 -7.65 0.13
CA TYR A 76 -5.28 -8.69 0.46
C TYR A 76 -5.22 -9.77 -0.61
N VAL A 77 -5.26 -11.02 -0.15
CA VAL A 77 -5.45 -12.20 -1.01
C VAL A 77 -6.56 -13.03 -0.36
N ALA A 78 -7.54 -13.43 -1.16
CA ALA A 78 -8.64 -14.28 -0.75
C ALA A 78 -8.09 -15.57 -0.10
N ARG A 79 -8.69 -16.01 1.01
CA ARG A 79 -8.12 -17.04 1.89
C ARG A 79 -7.75 -18.33 1.13
N ARG A 80 -8.60 -18.75 0.18
CA ARG A 80 -8.41 -19.95 -0.65
C ARG A 80 -7.21 -19.88 -1.62
N HIS A 81 -6.71 -18.68 -1.89
CA HIS A 81 -5.57 -18.42 -2.79
C HIS A 81 -4.28 -18.04 -2.03
N ARG A 82 -4.28 -18.06 -0.70
CA ARG A 82 -3.06 -17.73 0.08
C ARG A 82 -2.02 -18.83 -0.02
N LYS A 83 -0.76 -18.47 0.29
CA LYS A 83 0.42 -19.37 0.23
C LYS A 83 0.78 -19.87 -1.18
N GLN A 84 0.27 -19.21 -2.21
CA GLN A 84 0.54 -19.54 -3.63
C GLN A 84 1.39 -18.47 -4.32
N GLY A 85 2.18 -17.69 -3.56
CA GLY A 85 3.07 -16.66 -4.12
C GLY A 85 2.41 -15.33 -4.50
N HIS A 86 1.07 -15.20 -4.46
CA HIS A 86 0.37 -13.96 -4.86
C HIS A 86 0.81 -12.70 -4.11
N GLY A 87 1.30 -12.81 -2.88
CA GLY A 87 1.81 -11.65 -2.14
C GLY A 87 2.99 -10.98 -2.86
N LYS A 88 3.93 -11.78 -3.40
CA LYS A 88 5.07 -11.27 -4.17
C LYS A 88 4.61 -10.64 -5.49
N GLN A 89 3.71 -11.34 -6.20
CA GLN A 89 3.12 -10.85 -7.45
C GLN A 89 2.41 -9.50 -7.28
N LEU A 90 1.72 -9.29 -6.15
CA LEU A 90 1.08 -8.01 -5.84
C LEU A 90 2.11 -6.89 -5.61
N ILE A 91 3.24 -7.17 -4.95
CA ILE A 91 4.30 -6.17 -4.75
C ILE A 91 4.92 -5.83 -6.10
N GLU A 92 5.27 -6.83 -6.91
CA GLU A 92 5.84 -6.62 -8.26
C GLU A 92 4.89 -5.81 -9.16
N ALA A 93 3.59 -6.14 -9.18
CA ALA A 93 2.60 -5.39 -9.96
C ALA A 93 2.42 -3.96 -9.44
N ALA A 94 2.42 -3.75 -8.12
CA ALA A 94 2.36 -2.42 -7.53
C ALA A 94 3.59 -1.58 -7.88
N THR A 95 4.78 -2.20 -7.89
CA THR A 95 6.04 -1.58 -8.31
C THR A 95 6.00 -1.14 -9.76
N ALA A 96 5.60 -2.04 -10.68
CA ALA A 96 5.47 -1.72 -12.10
C ALA A 96 4.50 -0.56 -12.33
N HIS A 97 3.30 -0.63 -11.74
CA HIS A 97 2.29 0.42 -11.84
C HIS A 97 2.77 1.77 -11.29
N ALA A 98 3.45 1.79 -10.14
CA ALA A 98 3.98 3.02 -9.58
C ALA A 98 5.04 3.63 -10.50
N LYS A 99 5.95 2.81 -11.03
CA LYS A 99 6.99 3.24 -11.98
C LYS A 99 6.41 3.81 -13.27
N GLU A 100 5.44 3.13 -13.87
CA GLU A 100 4.71 3.61 -15.06
C GLU A 100 4.01 4.96 -14.83
N ARG A 101 3.64 5.25 -13.58
CA ARG A 101 2.99 6.49 -13.15
C ARG A 101 3.99 7.56 -12.68
N GLY A 102 5.29 7.37 -12.89
CA GLY A 102 6.33 8.35 -12.61
C GLY A 102 6.80 8.38 -11.16
N ALA A 103 6.51 7.35 -10.36
CA ALA A 103 7.12 7.22 -9.04
C ALA A 103 8.64 7.02 -9.18
N THR A 104 9.43 7.74 -8.38
CA THR A 104 10.88 7.53 -8.26
C THR A 104 11.23 6.68 -7.04
N VAL A 105 10.31 6.60 -6.08
CA VAL A 105 10.44 5.80 -4.86
C VAL A 105 9.14 5.11 -4.53
N LEU A 106 9.22 3.83 -4.18
CA LEU A 106 8.13 3.06 -3.59
C LEU A 106 8.40 2.83 -2.11
N GLU A 107 7.51 3.31 -1.25
CA GLU A 107 7.57 3.16 0.21
C GLU A 107 6.53 2.12 0.68
N ALA A 108 6.96 1.17 1.50
CA ALA A 108 6.12 0.12 2.05
C ALA A 108 6.26 0.03 3.57
N TYR A 109 5.28 -0.61 4.21
CA TYR A 109 5.19 -0.69 5.67
C TYR A 109 5.12 -2.11 6.25
N PRO A 110 6.00 -3.05 5.83
CA PRO A 110 5.91 -4.43 6.28
C PRO A 110 6.16 -4.60 7.78
N VAL A 111 5.81 -5.78 8.28
CA VAL A 111 6.07 -6.18 9.66
C VAL A 111 6.91 -7.44 9.72
N ASP A 112 7.48 -7.74 10.88
CA ASP A 112 8.12 -9.02 11.12
C ASP A 112 7.14 -10.21 10.98
N PRO A 113 7.61 -11.41 10.58
CA PRO A 113 6.76 -12.59 10.39
C PRO A 113 5.92 -13.00 11.61
N ASP A 114 6.43 -12.76 12.81
CA ASP A 114 5.81 -13.04 14.11
C ASP A 114 4.89 -11.91 14.61
N SER A 115 4.81 -10.79 13.88
CA SER A 115 4.00 -9.65 14.29
C SER A 115 2.52 -10.05 14.45
N PRO A 116 1.88 -9.69 15.59
CA PRO A 116 0.49 -10.04 15.89
C PRO A 116 -0.52 -9.16 15.14
N SER A 117 -0.06 -8.13 14.43
CA SER A 117 -0.90 -7.09 13.84
C SER A 117 -0.30 -6.57 12.54
N TYR A 118 -1.07 -5.82 11.75
CA TYR A 118 -0.61 -5.20 10.49
C TYR A 118 -0.09 -6.18 9.41
N ARG A 119 -0.27 -7.48 9.57
CA ARG A 119 0.14 -8.54 8.61
C ARG A 119 -0.38 -8.33 7.18
N PHE A 120 -1.45 -7.53 7.02
CA PHE A 120 -1.96 -7.11 5.72
C PHE A 120 -1.03 -6.12 4.98
N MET A 121 -0.02 -5.55 5.63
CA MET A 121 1.01 -4.71 5.01
C MET A 121 2.14 -5.54 4.39
N GLY A 122 2.10 -6.87 4.56
CA GLY A 122 3.14 -7.80 4.12
C GLY A 122 4.25 -7.95 5.15
N PHE A 123 5.25 -8.76 4.82
CA PHE A 123 6.32 -9.16 5.72
C PHE A 123 7.68 -8.73 5.21
N VAL A 124 8.56 -8.31 6.11
CA VAL A 124 9.90 -7.78 5.78
C VAL A 124 10.65 -8.66 4.76
N PRO A 125 10.74 -10.00 4.93
CA PRO A 125 11.51 -10.84 3.99
C PRO A 125 11.00 -10.79 2.54
N ALA A 126 9.69 -10.58 2.33
CA ALA A 126 9.14 -10.51 0.98
C ALA A 126 9.54 -9.21 0.24
N PHE A 127 9.71 -8.12 1.00
CA PHE A 127 10.15 -6.83 0.46
C PHE A 127 11.67 -6.81 0.25
N GLU A 128 12.45 -7.38 1.17
CA GLU A 128 13.91 -7.52 1.02
C GLU A 128 14.28 -8.31 -0.24
N GLN A 129 13.58 -9.43 -0.49
CA GLN A 129 13.76 -10.22 -1.72
C GLN A 129 13.48 -9.45 -3.02
N LEU A 130 12.76 -8.33 -2.94
CA LEU A 130 12.43 -7.46 -4.06
C LEU A 130 13.27 -6.17 -4.07
N GLY A 131 14.35 -6.12 -3.27
CA GLY A 131 15.31 -5.02 -3.26
C GLY A 131 14.90 -3.81 -2.44
N PHE A 132 13.83 -3.91 -1.64
CA PHE A 132 13.51 -2.84 -0.70
C PHE A 132 14.55 -2.79 0.42
N VAL A 133 14.93 -1.59 0.82
CA VAL A 133 15.88 -1.33 1.91
C VAL A 133 15.18 -0.66 3.09
N PRO A 134 15.62 -0.93 4.34
CA PRO A 134 15.08 -0.25 5.52
C PRO A 134 15.31 1.27 5.48
N ALA A 135 14.30 2.03 5.88
CA ALA A 135 14.29 3.49 5.95
C ALA A 135 13.78 4.05 7.29
N GLY A 136 13.39 3.17 8.22
CA GLY A 136 12.97 3.54 9.57
C GLY A 136 11.86 2.67 10.14
N LEU A 137 11.20 3.17 11.18
CA LEU A 137 10.06 2.54 11.84
C LEU A 137 8.89 3.51 11.94
N ALA A 138 7.67 3.01 11.71
CA ALA A 138 6.42 3.73 11.86
C ALA A 138 5.63 3.17 13.06
N GLY A 139 5.88 3.74 14.24
CA GLY A 139 5.44 3.18 15.51
C GLY A 139 6.39 2.05 15.94
N SER A 140 5.88 1.03 16.62
CA SER A 140 6.73 -0.03 17.22
C SER A 140 6.86 -1.31 16.41
N ARG A 141 6.14 -1.46 15.30
CA ARG A 141 6.04 -2.76 14.58
C ARG A 141 6.12 -2.68 13.06
N ARG A 142 5.81 -1.52 12.47
CA ARG A 142 5.80 -1.34 11.02
C ARG A 142 7.16 -0.80 10.62
N HIS A 143 7.91 -1.58 9.87
CA HIS A 143 9.11 -1.09 9.20
C HIS A 143 8.68 -0.11 8.14
N VAL A 144 9.52 0.89 7.88
CA VAL A 144 9.41 1.68 6.66
C VAL A 144 10.51 1.18 5.76
N MET A 145 10.14 0.68 4.59
CA MET A 145 11.10 0.19 3.60
C MET A 145 10.88 0.92 2.28
N ARG A 146 11.97 1.25 1.59
CA ARG A 146 11.93 1.98 0.32
C ARG A 146 12.61 1.19 -0.78
N LEU A 147 12.09 1.29 -1.99
CA LEU A 147 12.71 0.83 -3.24
C LEU A 147 12.84 2.05 -4.16
N ARG A 148 14.05 2.32 -4.67
CA ARG A 148 14.27 3.29 -5.76
C ARG A 148 13.90 2.65 -7.09
N LEU A 149 13.18 3.37 -7.95
CA LEU A 149 12.57 2.87 -9.18
C LEU A 149 13.30 3.31 -10.45
#